data_AF-A0A661SN75-F1
#
_entry.id   AF-A0A661SN75-F1
#
_cell.length_a   1.000
_cell.length_b   1.000
_cell.length_c   1.000
_cell.angle_alpha   90.00
_cell.angle_beta   90.00
_cell.angle_gamma   90.00
#
_symmetry.space_group_name_H-M   'P 1'
#
loop_
_entity.id
_entity.type
_entity.pdbx_description
1 polymer ?
#
loop_
_entity_poly.entity_id
_entity_poly.type
_entity_poly.pdbx_seq_one_letter_code
_entity_poly.pdbx_strand_id
1 'polypeptide(L)'
;WNQKIKPRFSPFSALGVTIIAFVAMSLKAKNIIANPGDIVTILLPLIVFYLISYIFLSVVGKLFFTRGDAIAMVFGVVMRDLSIALAIAMTAFGEHGLTIALLISLAYVIQIQSAAWYVRFSEKIFGKAPEAEPFPAPPAPDREVIPAEKMPDDPFFVHGGAIVPDIRKILYVTDLSKTARYAVRYACGLGNKYDAEVTMLHVIPDMLEEFSSGAGIDLTERFGKKWDEFNAKSIDMAKETIRKRIHETSEQITKEIPYCPLTQGNILVEAGNPVTHIVSVAEEGDYDLVIMGTHGHGKLEGAIVGSVAGGVISRCSKPVLVVRLPHEEAM
;
A
#
# COMPACT_ATOMS: atom_id res chain seq x y z
N TRP A 1 0.00 -8.18 -11.41
CA TRP A 1 -0.32 -6.84 -11.93
C TRP A 1 0.81 -6.20 -12.74
N ASN A 2 2.01 -6.04 -12.16
CA ASN A 2 3.11 -5.21 -12.71
C ASN A 2 3.63 -5.63 -14.10
N GLN A 3 3.57 -6.90 -14.47
CA GLN A 3 4.08 -7.36 -15.77
C GLN A 3 3.00 -7.64 -16.84
N LYS A 4 1.75 -7.93 -16.44
CA LYS A 4 0.66 -8.28 -17.37
C LYS A 4 -0.38 -7.17 -17.59
N ILE A 5 -0.62 -6.32 -16.59
CA ILE A 5 -1.73 -5.33 -16.62
C ILE A 5 -1.24 -3.89 -16.59
N LYS A 6 -0.18 -3.58 -15.83
CA LYS A 6 0.42 -2.22 -15.81
C LYS A 6 0.84 -1.71 -17.21
N PRO A 7 1.41 -2.54 -18.12
CA PRO A 7 1.67 -2.10 -19.49
C PRO A 7 0.39 -1.84 -20.28
N ARG A 8 -0.72 -2.49 -19.92
CA ARG A 8 -2.03 -2.37 -20.58
C ARG A 8 -2.84 -1.17 -20.06
N PHE A 9 -2.56 -0.66 -18.88
CA PHE A 9 -3.29 0.50 -18.30
C PHE A 9 -2.96 1.82 -18.98
N SER A 10 -1.72 2.00 -19.44
CA SER A 10 -1.33 3.19 -20.20
C SER A 10 -2.17 3.38 -21.48
N PRO A 11 -2.42 2.33 -22.31
CA PRO A 11 -3.33 2.46 -23.43
C PRO A 11 -4.79 2.73 -23.02
N PHE A 12 -5.29 2.19 -21.90
CA PHE A 12 -6.66 2.51 -21.42
C PHE A 12 -6.81 3.95 -20.95
N SER A 13 -5.81 4.50 -20.26
CA SER A 13 -5.80 5.93 -19.89
C SER A 13 -5.75 6.83 -21.13
N ALA A 14 -4.89 6.51 -22.10
CA ALA A 14 -4.84 7.22 -23.37
C ALA A 14 -6.17 7.14 -24.14
N LEU A 15 -6.88 6.01 -24.07
CA LEU A 15 -8.19 5.82 -24.67
C LEU A 15 -9.25 6.70 -23.99
N GLY A 16 -9.27 6.79 -22.65
CA GLY A 16 -10.16 7.70 -21.93
C GLY A 16 -9.94 9.17 -22.30
N VAL A 17 -8.67 9.58 -22.40
CA VAL A 17 -8.29 10.92 -22.88
C VAL A 17 -8.77 11.17 -24.30
N THR A 18 -8.58 10.20 -25.20
CA THR A 18 -8.99 10.30 -26.60
C THR A 18 -10.51 10.39 -26.74
N ILE A 19 -11.27 9.67 -25.90
CA ILE A 19 -12.73 9.77 -25.84
C ILE A 19 -13.15 11.15 -25.36
N ILE A 20 -12.55 11.68 -24.30
CA ILE A 20 -12.85 13.03 -23.80
C ILE A 20 -12.57 14.07 -24.89
N ALA A 21 -11.41 13.99 -25.54
CA ALA A 21 -11.04 14.85 -26.67
C ALA A 21 -12.05 14.75 -27.83
N PHE A 22 -12.41 13.53 -28.22
CA PHE A 22 -13.36 13.27 -29.29
C PHE A 22 -14.76 13.80 -28.97
N VAL A 23 -15.28 13.54 -27.76
CA VAL A 23 -16.58 14.04 -27.30
C VAL A 23 -16.58 15.57 -27.25
N ALA A 24 -15.52 16.18 -26.71
CA ALA A 24 -15.41 17.63 -26.60
C ALA A 24 -15.29 18.31 -27.97
N MET A 25 -14.59 17.71 -28.94
CA MET A 25 -14.54 18.18 -30.33
C MET A 25 -15.89 17.96 -31.06
N SER A 26 -16.54 16.81 -30.85
CA SER A 26 -17.83 16.46 -31.45
C SER A 26 -18.94 17.43 -31.02
N LEU A 27 -19.00 17.76 -29.72
CA LEU A 27 -19.96 18.73 -29.16
C LEU A 27 -19.80 20.16 -29.74
N LYS A 28 -18.67 20.47 -30.38
CA LYS A 28 -18.36 21.79 -30.96
C LYS A 28 -18.10 21.76 -32.46
N ALA A 29 -18.25 20.61 -33.12
CA ALA A 29 -17.91 20.40 -34.53
C ALA A 29 -18.60 21.40 -35.47
N LYS A 30 -19.88 21.72 -35.25
CA LYS A 30 -20.63 22.69 -36.07
C LYS A 30 -20.01 24.09 -36.04
N ASN A 31 -19.48 24.51 -34.90
CA ASN A 31 -18.88 25.84 -34.74
C ASN A 31 -17.47 25.90 -35.32
N ILE A 32 -16.71 24.82 -35.12
CA ILE A 32 -15.38 24.66 -35.72
C ILE A 32 -15.46 24.75 -37.25
N ILE A 33 -16.48 24.13 -37.85
CA ILE A 33 -16.71 24.15 -39.30
C ILE A 33 -17.18 25.54 -39.76
N ALA A 34 -17.99 26.23 -38.95
CA ALA A 34 -18.50 27.55 -39.30
C ALA A 34 -17.43 28.65 -39.29
N ASN A 35 -16.51 28.63 -38.30
CA ASN A 35 -15.46 29.64 -38.14
C ASN A 35 -14.10 28.98 -37.82
N PRO A 36 -13.38 28.44 -38.82
CA PRO A 36 -12.12 27.75 -38.59
C PRO A 36 -11.00 28.65 -38.03
N GLY A 37 -11.08 29.97 -38.25
CA GLY A 37 -10.12 30.95 -37.74
C GLY A 37 -10.09 31.07 -36.21
N ASP A 38 -11.22 30.78 -35.54
CA ASP A 38 -11.35 30.87 -34.08
C ASP A 38 -10.46 29.86 -33.35
N ILE A 39 -10.12 28.74 -34.01
CA ILE A 39 -9.20 27.77 -33.42
C ILE A 39 -7.82 28.40 -33.28
N VAL A 40 -7.32 29.10 -34.29
CA VAL A 40 -5.96 29.66 -34.28
C VAL A 40 -5.83 30.77 -33.25
N THR A 41 -6.87 31.61 -33.14
CA THR A 41 -6.90 32.72 -32.18
C THR A 41 -6.96 32.25 -30.73
N ILE A 42 -7.55 31.08 -30.45
CA ILE A 42 -7.56 30.46 -29.12
C ILE A 42 -6.29 29.63 -28.87
N LEU A 43 -5.83 28.88 -29.87
CA LEU A 43 -4.72 27.95 -29.77
C LEU A 43 -3.39 28.67 -29.46
N LEU A 44 -3.13 29.77 -30.13
CA LEU A 44 -1.84 30.46 -30.05
C LEU A 44 -1.58 31.06 -28.66
N PRO A 45 -2.49 31.84 -28.04
CA PRO A 45 -2.33 32.31 -26.67
C PRO A 45 -2.18 31.17 -25.65
N LEU A 46 -2.90 30.07 -25.87
CA LEU A 46 -2.89 28.91 -24.98
C LEU A 46 -1.54 28.17 -25.03
N ILE A 47 -0.97 27.97 -26.22
CA ILE A 47 0.38 27.41 -26.38
C ILE A 47 1.41 28.29 -25.68
N VAL A 48 1.33 29.61 -25.89
CA VAL A 48 2.26 30.57 -25.28
C VAL A 48 2.14 30.54 -23.75
N PHE A 49 0.93 30.52 -23.22
CA PHE A 49 0.67 30.42 -21.78
C PHE A 49 1.33 29.18 -21.18
N TYR A 50 1.05 27.98 -21.73
CA TYR A 50 1.64 26.76 -21.20
C TYR A 50 3.16 26.75 -21.33
N LEU A 51 3.71 27.23 -22.44
CA LEU A 51 5.16 27.30 -22.64
C LEU A 51 5.83 28.17 -21.56
N ILE A 52 5.27 29.34 -21.28
CA ILE A 52 5.75 30.22 -20.22
C ILE A 52 5.63 29.55 -18.86
N SER A 53 4.47 28.96 -18.54
CA SER A 53 4.22 28.29 -17.26
C SER A 53 5.17 27.12 -17.03
N TYR A 54 5.39 26.26 -18.01
CA TYR A 54 6.33 25.14 -17.90
C TYR A 54 7.77 25.61 -17.70
N ILE A 55 8.22 26.65 -18.43
CA ILE A 55 9.57 27.20 -18.26
C ILE A 55 9.72 27.79 -16.86
N PHE A 56 8.79 28.66 -16.46
CA PHE A 56 8.82 29.33 -15.16
C PHE A 56 8.81 28.32 -14.00
N LEU A 57 7.86 27.39 -13.99
CA LEU A 57 7.74 26.37 -12.95
C LEU A 57 8.94 25.43 -12.94
N SER A 58 9.53 25.11 -14.10
CA SER A 58 10.74 24.30 -14.14
C SER A 58 11.94 25.02 -13.53
N VAL A 59 12.08 26.33 -13.77
CA VAL A 59 13.13 27.15 -13.16
C VAL A 59 12.92 27.23 -11.65
N VAL A 60 11.71 27.56 -11.20
CA VAL A 60 11.38 27.61 -9.77
C VAL A 60 11.58 26.26 -9.09
N GLY A 61 11.09 25.18 -9.70
CA GLY A 61 11.28 23.81 -9.21
C GLY A 61 12.74 23.44 -9.04
N LYS A 62 13.59 23.82 -10.01
CA LYS A 62 15.03 23.55 -9.97
C LYS A 62 15.75 24.38 -8.91
N LEU A 63 15.26 25.59 -8.60
CA LEU A 63 15.87 26.47 -7.60
C LEU A 63 15.51 26.09 -6.16
N PHE A 64 14.29 25.59 -5.93
CA PHE A 64 13.74 25.42 -4.57
C PHE A 64 13.50 23.97 -4.13
N PHE A 65 13.48 23.00 -5.06
CA PHE A 65 13.04 21.62 -4.75
C PHE A 65 14.01 20.56 -5.25
N THR A 66 13.92 19.36 -4.65
CA THR A 66 14.58 18.15 -5.16
C THR A 66 13.95 17.73 -6.49
N ARG A 67 14.66 16.96 -7.33
CA ARG A 67 14.17 16.57 -8.67
C ARG A 67 12.75 15.96 -8.63
N GLY A 68 12.51 15.05 -7.69
CA GLY A 68 11.21 14.37 -7.57
C GLY A 68 10.09 15.36 -7.24
N ASP A 69 10.32 16.21 -6.25
CA ASP A 69 9.36 17.19 -5.77
C ASP A 69 9.15 18.32 -6.78
N ALA A 70 10.20 18.74 -7.49
CA ALA A 70 10.15 19.73 -8.56
C ALA A 70 9.26 19.24 -9.70
N ILE A 71 9.48 18.01 -10.18
CA ILE A 71 8.66 17.41 -11.24
C ILE A 71 7.21 17.28 -10.74
N ALA A 72 7.00 16.76 -9.54
CA ALA A 72 5.66 16.61 -8.97
C ALA A 72 4.93 17.96 -8.83
N MET A 73 5.64 19.02 -8.46
CA MET A 73 5.11 20.38 -8.38
C MET A 73 4.73 20.93 -9.76
N VAL A 74 5.60 20.82 -10.77
CA VAL A 74 5.26 21.28 -12.13
C VAL A 74 4.04 20.53 -12.66
N PHE A 75 3.98 19.20 -12.49
CA PHE A 75 2.81 18.42 -12.88
C PHE A 75 1.56 18.82 -12.11
N GLY A 76 1.67 18.99 -10.78
CA GLY A 76 0.53 19.32 -9.93
C GLY A 76 -0.07 20.70 -10.24
N VAL A 77 0.78 21.70 -10.48
CA VAL A 77 0.37 23.07 -10.76
C VAL A 77 -0.20 23.18 -12.17
N VAL A 78 0.53 22.74 -13.19
CA VAL A 78 0.06 22.84 -14.59
C VAL A 78 -1.24 22.08 -14.81
N MET A 79 -1.46 20.98 -14.08
CA MET A 79 -2.70 20.20 -14.21
C MET A 79 -3.92 20.89 -13.58
N ARG A 80 -3.71 21.76 -12.59
CA ARG A 80 -4.77 22.49 -11.86
C ARG A 80 -5.03 23.88 -12.42
N ASP A 81 -4.03 24.49 -13.06
CA ASP A 81 -4.12 25.83 -13.65
C ASP A 81 -5.21 25.92 -14.72
N LEU A 82 -5.46 24.84 -15.48
CA LEU A 82 -6.53 24.86 -16.47
C LEU A 82 -7.91 25.00 -15.84
N SER A 83 -8.19 24.26 -14.76
CA SER A 83 -9.48 24.32 -14.09
C SER A 83 -9.72 25.68 -13.44
N ILE A 84 -8.67 26.31 -12.91
CA ILE A 84 -8.74 27.63 -12.27
C ILE A 84 -8.86 28.75 -13.31
N ALA A 85 -8.02 28.75 -14.35
CA ALA A 85 -8.09 29.71 -15.45
C ALA A 85 -9.44 29.66 -16.15
N LEU A 86 -9.99 28.45 -16.28
CA LEU A 86 -11.31 28.24 -16.82
C LEU A 86 -12.43 28.79 -15.93
N ALA A 87 -12.40 28.51 -14.64
CA ALA A 87 -13.37 29.04 -13.70
C ALA A 87 -13.37 30.59 -13.72
N ILE A 88 -12.17 31.19 -13.71
CA ILE A 88 -11.99 32.63 -13.81
C ILE A 88 -12.53 33.16 -15.15
N ALA A 89 -12.26 32.49 -16.27
CA ALA A 89 -12.74 32.93 -17.58
C ALA A 89 -14.28 32.85 -17.69
N MET A 90 -14.90 31.80 -17.15
CA MET A 90 -16.36 31.64 -17.12
C MET A 90 -17.04 32.71 -16.26
N THR A 91 -16.43 33.05 -15.12
CA THR A 91 -16.99 34.07 -14.21
C THR A 91 -16.73 35.49 -14.72
N ALA A 92 -15.59 35.75 -15.35
CA ALA A 92 -15.18 37.09 -15.78
C ALA A 92 -15.75 37.54 -17.14
N PHE A 93 -16.00 36.61 -18.08
CA PHE A 93 -16.34 36.96 -19.47
C PHE A 93 -17.78 36.63 -19.92
N GLY A 94 -18.65 36.11 -19.05
CA GLY A 94 -20.11 36.06 -19.29
C GLY A 94 -20.55 35.39 -20.61
N GLU A 95 -21.45 36.03 -21.37
CA GLU A 95 -22.23 35.47 -22.51
C GLU A 95 -21.44 34.88 -23.70
N HIS A 96 -20.12 34.89 -23.69
CA HIS A 96 -19.28 34.17 -24.65
C HIS A 96 -19.08 32.67 -24.31
N GLY A 97 -20.04 32.05 -23.61
CA GLY A 97 -19.94 30.68 -23.08
C GLY A 97 -19.66 29.59 -24.14
N LEU A 98 -20.00 29.85 -25.41
CA LEU A 98 -19.69 28.96 -26.54
C LEU A 98 -18.19 28.92 -26.88
N THR A 99 -17.52 30.08 -26.85
CA THR A 99 -16.07 30.24 -27.06
C THR A 99 -15.29 29.69 -25.88
N ILE A 100 -15.79 29.91 -24.66
CA ILE A 100 -15.19 29.39 -23.44
C ILE A 100 -15.23 27.85 -23.46
N ALA A 101 -16.34 27.24 -23.87
CA ALA A 101 -16.43 25.78 -23.98
C ALA A 101 -15.52 25.17 -25.07
N LEU A 102 -15.23 25.90 -26.15
CA LEU A 102 -14.24 25.49 -27.16
C LEU A 102 -12.82 25.58 -26.60
N LEU A 103 -12.53 26.61 -25.80
CA LEU A 103 -11.27 26.77 -25.08
C LEU A 103 -11.04 25.63 -24.07
N ILE A 104 -12.07 25.20 -23.33
CA ILE A 104 -12.00 24.02 -22.43
C ILE A 104 -11.56 22.77 -23.18
N SER A 105 -12.29 22.47 -24.27
CA SER A 105 -12.06 21.29 -25.08
C SER A 105 -10.62 21.26 -25.60
N LEU A 106 -10.17 22.37 -26.18
CA LEU A 106 -8.86 22.48 -26.78
C LEU A 106 -7.73 22.44 -25.73
N ALA A 107 -7.96 23.05 -24.56
CA ALA A 107 -7.00 23.06 -23.48
C ALA A 107 -6.83 21.70 -22.81
N TYR A 108 -7.89 20.91 -22.62
CA TYR A 108 -7.74 19.54 -22.15
C TYR A 108 -6.92 18.68 -23.13
N VAL A 109 -7.14 18.83 -24.43
CA VAL A 109 -6.38 18.13 -25.48
C VAL A 109 -4.89 18.50 -25.40
N ILE A 110 -4.58 19.80 -25.33
CA ILE A 110 -3.20 20.29 -25.31
C ILE A 110 -2.50 19.97 -23.99
N GLN A 111 -3.18 20.12 -22.86
CA GLN A 111 -2.63 19.86 -21.53
C GLN A 111 -2.13 18.43 -21.41
N ILE A 112 -2.90 17.46 -21.89
CA ILE A 112 -2.52 16.06 -21.75
C ILE A 112 -1.34 15.71 -22.66
N GLN A 113 -1.33 16.23 -23.89
CA GLN A 113 -0.21 16.02 -24.81
C GLN A 113 1.07 16.73 -24.34
N SER A 114 0.95 17.96 -23.84
CA SER A 114 2.07 18.73 -23.31
C SER A 114 2.65 18.08 -22.05
N ALA A 115 1.81 17.54 -21.16
CA ALA A 115 2.24 16.79 -19.97
C ALA A 115 3.04 15.54 -20.36
N ALA A 116 2.56 14.76 -21.34
CA ALA A 116 3.26 13.59 -21.85
C ALA A 116 4.61 13.95 -22.50
N TRP A 117 4.65 15.05 -23.24
CA TRP A 117 5.88 15.58 -23.81
C TRP A 117 6.85 16.06 -22.72
N TYR A 118 6.35 16.75 -21.70
CA TYR A 118 7.14 17.22 -20.57
C TYR A 118 7.80 16.06 -19.80
N VAL A 119 7.13 14.91 -19.61
CA VAL A 119 7.76 13.71 -19.03
C VAL A 119 9.05 13.37 -19.78
N ARG A 120 8.99 13.36 -21.12
CA ARG A 120 10.15 13.04 -21.99
C ARG A 120 11.24 14.10 -21.92
N PHE A 121 10.87 15.37 -21.73
CA PHE A 121 11.83 16.47 -21.63
C PHE A 121 12.37 16.70 -20.23
N SER A 122 11.72 16.16 -19.20
CA SER A 122 12.11 16.34 -17.79
C SER A 122 13.53 15.88 -17.53
N GLU A 123 13.98 14.80 -18.18
CA GLU A 123 15.36 14.31 -18.08
C GLU A 123 16.39 15.29 -18.63
N LYS A 124 16.03 16.08 -19.64
CA LYS A 124 16.91 17.10 -20.22
C LYS A 124 16.96 18.37 -19.36
N ILE A 125 15.88 18.66 -18.65
CA ILE A 125 15.73 19.88 -17.82
C ILE A 125 16.33 19.68 -16.42
N PHE A 126 16.04 18.53 -15.79
CA PHE A 126 16.44 18.18 -14.42
C PHE A 126 17.57 17.15 -14.34
N GLY A 127 18.03 16.61 -15.47
CA GLY A 127 18.98 15.51 -15.51
C GLY A 127 18.30 14.13 -15.42
N LYS A 128 19.07 13.09 -15.77
CA LYS A 128 18.62 11.69 -15.64
C LYS A 128 18.21 11.41 -14.20
N ALA A 129 17.18 10.57 -14.02
CA ALA A 129 16.89 10.05 -12.70
C ALA A 129 18.17 9.37 -12.18
N PRO A 130 18.59 9.64 -10.92
CA PRO A 130 19.67 8.87 -10.33
C PRO A 130 19.29 7.39 -10.47
N GLU A 131 20.17 6.59 -11.07
CA GLU A 131 20.00 5.14 -11.02
C GLU A 131 19.87 4.78 -9.55
N ALA A 132 18.90 3.93 -9.22
CA ALA A 132 18.83 3.37 -7.88
C ALA A 132 20.15 2.62 -7.71
N GLU A 133 21.12 3.24 -7.02
CA GLU A 133 22.34 2.56 -6.69
C GLU A 133 21.89 1.29 -5.96
N PRO A 134 22.34 0.11 -6.41
CA PRO A 134 22.21 -1.08 -5.58
C PRO A 134 22.71 -0.65 -4.21
N PHE A 135 21.92 -0.88 -3.16
CA PHE A 135 22.39 -0.65 -1.79
C PHE A 135 23.81 -1.21 -1.78
N PRO A 136 24.85 -0.35 -1.64
CA PRO A 136 26.21 -0.83 -1.73
C PRO A 136 26.25 -1.93 -0.69
N ALA A 137 26.57 -3.15 -1.13
CA ALA A 137 26.74 -4.25 -0.20
C ALA A 137 27.65 -3.68 0.89
N PRO A 138 27.18 -3.62 2.15
CA PRO A 138 27.98 -3.00 3.19
C PRO A 138 29.37 -3.60 3.06
N PRO A 139 30.45 -2.78 3.04
CA PRO A 139 31.79 -3.31 2.90
C PRO A 139 31.89 -4.48 3.86
N ALA A 140 32.32 -5.65 3.36
CA ALA A 140 32.44 -6.85 4.17
C ALA A 140 33.07 -6.40 5.48
N PRO A 141 32.41 -6.60 6.63
CA PRO A 141 32.83 -5.92 7.84
C PRO A 141 34.33 -6.14 8.02
N ASP A 142 35.13 -5.07 8.09
CA ASP A 142 36.52 -5.15 8.58
C ASP A 142 36.54 -5.57 10.08
N ARG A 143 35.38 -5.87 10.65
CA ARG A 143 35.28 -6.65 11.88
C ARG A 143 35.75 -8.06 11.56
N GLU A 144 36.94 -8.40 12.07
CA GLU A 144 37.22 -9.78 12.45
C GLU A 144 35.98 -10.31 13.16
N VAL A 145 35.27 -11.24 12.51
CA VAL A 145 34.20 -11.98 13.15
C VAL A 145 34.88 -12.65 14.33
N ILE A 146 34.53 -12.23 15.55
CA ILE A 146 35.05 -12.86 16.77
C ILE A 146 34.72 -14.35 16.60
N PRO A 147 35.75 -15.23 16.53
CA PRO A 147 35.53 -16.66 16.47
C PRO A 147 34.58 -17.05 17.59
N ALA A 148 33.65 -17.99 17.34
CA ALA A 148 32.67 -18.38 18.35
C ALA A 148 33.33 -18.78 19.69
N GLU A 149 34.57 -19.28 19.65
CA GLU A 149 35.36 -19.63 20.84
C GLU A 149 35.90 -18.44 21.65
N LYS A 150 35.90 -17.23 21.07
CA LYS A 150 36.34 -15.96 21.70
C LYS A 150 35.17 -15.06 22.08
N MET A 151 33.92 -15.47 21.84
CA MET A 151 32.77 -14.75 22.37
C MET A 151 32.81 -14.84 23.91
N PRO A 152 32.42 -13.78 24.64
CA PRO A 152 32.15 -13.89 26.07
C PRO A 152 31.16 -15.03 26.31
N ASP A 153 31.19 -15.67 27.49
CA ASP A 153 30.24 -16.74 27.85
C ASP A 153 28.77 -16.29 27.67
N ASP A 154 28.50 -14.97 27.76
CA ASP A 154 27.24 -14.34 27.39
C ASP A 154 27.46 -13.11 26.47
N PRO A 155 27.47 -13.30 25.14
CA PRO A 155 27.68 -12.21 24.18
C PRO A 155 26.46 -11.29 24.06
N PHE A 156 25.36 -11.59 24.76
CA PHE A 156 24.12 -10.83 24.71
C PHE A 156 23.88 -10.01 25.98
N PHE A 157 24.81 -9.94 26.94
CA PHE A 157 24.68 -9.07 28.12
C PHE A 157 25.71 -7.94 28.12
N VAL A 158 25.25 -6.68 28.13
CA VAL A 158 26.13 -5.50 28.21
C VAL A 158 25.57 -4.51 29.24
N HIS A 159 26.41 -4.12 30.20
CA HIS A 159 26.20 -3.02 31.17
C HIS A 159 24.75 -2.81 31.64
N GLY A 160 24.14 -3.83 32.26
CA GLY A 160 22.86 -3.70 32.96
C GLY A 160 21.64 -4.34 32.28
N GLY A 161 21.81 -5.06 31.17
CA GLY A 161 20.73 -5.87 30.59
C GLY A 161 21.13 -6.63 29.32
N ALA A 162 20.21 -7.46 28.83
CA ALA A 162 20.38 -8.19 27.58
C ALA A 162 20.26 -7.24 26.35
N ILE A 163 21.09 -7.45 25.31
CA ILE A 163 21.12 -6.70 24.04
C ILE A 163 19.79 -6.86 23.29
N VAL A 164 19.20 -8.05 23.36
CA VAL A 164 17.84 -8.34 22.92
C VAL A 164 17.11 -8.94 24.11
N PRO A 165 15.88 -8.51 24.43
CA PRO A 165 15.08 -9.13 25.48
C PRO A 165 14.96 -10.64 25.25
N ASP A 166 14.88 -11.39 26.35
CA ASP A 166 14.72 -12.84 26.29
C ASP A 166 13.38 -13.19 25.62
N ILE A 167 13.41 -13.96 24.53
CA ILE A 167 12.23 -14.33 23.75
C ILE A 167 11.75 -15.68 24.26
N ARG A 168 10.75 -15.68 25.13
CA ARG A 168 10.19 -16.90 25.75
C ARG A 168 8.81 -17.24 25.23
N LYS A 169 8.02 -16.24 24.83
CA LYS A 169 6.67 -16.42 24.28
C LYS A 169 6.52 -15.73 22.92
N ILE A 170 6.25 -16.52 21.89
CA ILE A 170 6.07 -16.06 20.52
C ILE A 170 4.60 -16.22 20.12
N LEU A 171 3.99 -15.12 19.66
CA LEU A 171 2.65 -15.14 19.08
C LEU A 171 2.74 -15.23 17.55
N TYR A 172 2.45 -16.39 16.99
CA TYR A 172 2.35 -16.58 15.55
C TYR A 172 0.92 -16.34 15.06
N VAL A 173 0.73 -15.30 14.25
CA VAL A 173 -0.58 -14.92 13.70
C VAL A 173 -0.75 -15.49 12.30
N THR A 174 -1.87 -16.18 12.07
CA THR A 174 -2.21 -16.80 10.79
C THR A 174 -3.61 -16.42 10.33
N ASP A 175 -3.75 -16.16 9.04
CA ASP A 175 -5.03 -16.13 8.34
C ASP A 175 -5.22 -17.38 7.45
N LEU A 176 -4.36 -18.39 7.61
CA LEU A 176 -4.26 -19.60 6.78
C LEU A 176 -3.83 -19.35 5.31
N SER A 177 -3.33 -18.16 5.00
CA SER A 177 -2.79 -17.84 3.67
C SER A 177 -1.45 -18.53 3.42
N LYS A 178 -0.98 -18.46 2.16
CA LYS A 178 0.37 -18.92 1.79
C LYS A 178 1.46 -18.15 2.53
N THR A 179 1.29 -16.85 2.71
CA THR A 179 2.28 -15.99 3.37
C THR A 179 2.35 -16.31 4.87
N ALA A 180 1.21 -16.52 5.52
CA ALA A 180 1.16 -17.00 6.90
C ALA A 180 1.85 -18.37 7.02
N ARG A 181 1.54 -19.32 6.13
CA ARG A 181 2.22 -20.62 6.07
C ARG A 181 3.74 -20.52 5.91
N TYR A 182 4.24 -19.53 5.18
CA TYR A 182 5.68 -19.29 5.12
C TYR A 182 6.24 -18.68 6.41
N ALA A 183 5.47 -17.80 7.06
CA ALA A 183 5.83 -17.17 8.33
C ALA A 183 5.95 -18.17 9.50
N VAL A 184 5.21 -19.29 9.49
CA VAL A 184 5.31 -20.29 10.56
C VAL A 184 6.71 -20.91 10.66
N ARG A 185 7.46 -20.98 9.55
CA ARG A 185 8.84 -21.49 9.55
C ARG A 185 9.75 -20.63 10.42
N TYR A 186 9.51 -19.31 10.42
CA TYR A 186 10.23 -18.37 11.28
C TYR A 186 9.82 -18.55 12.74
N ALA A 187 8.53 -18.72 13.00
CA ALA A 187 8.04 -18.99 14.35
C ALA A 187 8.62 -20.27 14.95
N CYS A 188 8.57 -21.39 14.22
CA CYS A 188 9.17 -22.65 14.68
C CYS A 188 10.69 -22.55 14.83
N GLY A 189 11.37 -21.89 13.87
CA GLY A 189 12.83 -21.74 13.90
C GLY A 189 13.32 -20.89 15.07
N LEU A 190 12.66 -19.76 15.34
CA LEU A 190 12.98 -18.91 16.48
C LEU A 190 12.56 -19.56 17.80
N GLY A 191 11.40 -20.23 17.83
CA GLY A 191 10.95 -21.00 18.97
C GLY A 191 11.99 -22.03 19.40
N ASN A 192 12.49 -22.84 18.48
CA ASN A 192 13.55 -23.81 18.78
C ASN A 192 14.87 -23.18 19.20
N LYS A 193 15.23 -22.06 18.56
CA LYS A 193 16.51 -21.39 18.83
C LYS A 193 16.55 -20.79 20.23
N TYR A 194 15.43 -20.27 20.70
CA TYR A 194 15.31 -19.61 22.00
C TYR A 194 14.62 -20.46 23.07
N ASP A 195 14.31 -21.74 22.77
CA ASP A 195 13.47 -22.60 23.61
C ASP A 195 12.15 -21.91 24.02
N ALA A 196 11.57 -21.16 23.08
CA ALA A 196 10.40 -20.33 23.30
C ALA A 196 9.10 -21.08 22.97
N GLU A 197 8.08 -20.82 23.78
CA GLU A 197 6.72 -21.25 23.53
C GLU A 197 6.15 -20.52 22.31
N VAL A 198 5.57 -21.26 21.36
CA VAL A 198 4.91 -20.66 20.19
C VAL A 198 3.41 -20.91 20.29
N THR A 199 2.64 -19.81 20.35
CA THR A 199 1.17 -19.83 20.30
C THR A 199 0.68 -19.42 18.93
N MET A 200 -0.21 -20.20 18.33
CA MET A 200 -0.91 -19.85 17.10
C MET A 200 -2.15 -19.02 17.42
N LEU A 201 -2.33 -17.88 16.74
CA LEU A 201 -3.55 -17.08 16.80
C LEU A 201 -4.17 -16.94 15.41
N HIS A 202 -5.48 -17.19 15.35
CA HIS A 202 -6.32 -16.82 14.22
C HIS A 202 -7.47 -15.95 14.70
N VAL A 203 -7.71 -14.83 14.01
CA VAL A 203 -8.86 -13.95 14.29
C VAL A 203 -9.84 -14.03 13.13
N ILE A 204 -11.06 -14.43 13.44
CA ILE A 204 -12.19 -14.45 12.50
C ILE A 204 -12.75 -13.03 12.42
N PRO A 205 -12.66 -12.35 11.27
CA PRO A 205 -13.18 -10.99 11.15
C PRO A 205 -14.70 -10.98 11.37
N ASP A 206 -15.17 -10.16 12.31
CA ASP A 206 -16.59 -9.83 12.39
C ASP A 206 -16.91 -8.81 11.29
N MET A 207 -17.57 -9.30 10.24
CA MET A 207 -17.96 -8.50 9.09
C MET A 207 -18.75 -7.25 9.50
N LEU A 208 -19.62 -7.35 10.51
CA LEU A 208 -20.46 -6.22 10.92
C LEU A 208 -19.62 -5.13 11.60
N GLU A 209 -18.66 -5.51 12.44
CA GLU A 209 -17.71 -4.59 13.09
C GLU A 209 -16.76 -3.96 12.06
N GLU A 210 -16.29 -4.74 11.09
CA GLU A 210 -15.42 -4.29 10.01
C GLU A 210 -16.13 -3.30 9.07
N PHE A 211 -17.39 -3.58 8.69
CA PHE A 211 -18.23 -2.65 7.93
C PHE A 211 -18.56 -1.37 8.71
N SER A 212 -18.88 -1.49 10.00
CA SER A 212 -19.19 -0.33 10.85
C SER A 212 -17.97 0.59 11.01
N SER A 213 -16.80 -0.01 11.29
CA SER A 213 -15.53 0.70 11.44
C SER A 213 -15.04 1.33 10.13
N GLY A 214 -15.23 0.63 9.00
CA GLY A 214 -14.83 1.12 7.68
C GLY A 214 -15.74 2.22 7.12
N ALA A 215 -17.03 2.21 7.46
CA ALA A 215 -17.99 3.21 7.03
C ALA A 215 -18.12 4.42 7.98
N GLY A 216 -17.61 4.30 9.21
CA GLY A 216 -17.80 5.32 10.26
C GLY A 216 -19.26 5.44 10.72
N ILE A 217 -20.05 4.38 10.53
CA ILE A 217 -21.47 4.31 10.87
C ILE A 217 -21.63 3.15 11.84
N ASP A 218 -22.17 3.42 13.03
CA ASP A 218 -22.52 2.35 13.96
C ASP A 218 -23.79 1.62 13.48
N LEU A 219 -23.58 0.48 12.82
CA LEU A 219 -24.67 -0.37 12.32
C LEU A 219 -25.18 -1.31 13.42
N THR A 220 -24.50 -1.39 14.57
CA THR A 220 -24.93 -2.26 15.68
C THR A 220 -26.25 -1.78 16.27
N GLU A 221 -26.52 -0.48 16.36
CA GLU A 221 -27.83 0.01 16.83
C GLU A 221 -28.99 -0.31 15.87
N ARG A 222 -28.73 -0.29 14.55
CA ARG A 222 -29.78 -0.51 13.53
C ARG A 222 -30.13 -1.99 13.35
N PHE A 223 -29.19 -2.87 13.62
CA PHE A 223 -29.30 -4.30 13.34
C PHE A 223 -29.18 -5.20 14.60
N GLY A 224 -28.78 -4.62 15.74
CA GLY A 224 -28.23 -5.27 16.94
C GLY A 224 -28.95 -6.53 17.38
N LYS A 225 -30.18 -6.43 17.90
CA LYS A 225 -30.85 -7.61 18.50
C LYS A 225 -31.03 -8.80 17.55
N LYS A 226 -31.21 -8.56 16.25
CA LYS A 226 -31.44 -9.62 15.26
C LYS A 226 -30.13 -10.14 14.67
N TRP A 227 -29.09 -9.31 14.64
CA TRP A 227 -27.75 -9.70 14.23
C TRP A 227 -26.99 -10.42 15.35
N ASP A 228 -27.14 -10.03 16.62
CA ASP A 228 -26.47 -10.67 17.76
C ASP A 228 -26.86 -12.16 17.90
N GLU A 229 -28.15 -12.47 17.76
CA GLU A 229 -28.66 -13.85 17.78
C GLU A 229 -28.26 -14.66 16.53
N PHE A 230 -28.21 -14.02 15.35
CA PHE A 230 -27.76 -14.64 14.10
C PHE A 230 -26.25 -14.89 14.09
N ASN A 231 -25.47 -13.96 14.67
CA ASN A 231 -24.02 -14.02 14.77
C ASN A 231 -23.56 -15.04 15.81
N ALA A 232 -24.12 -15.10 17.01
CA ALA A 232 -23.62 -16.03 18.04
C ALA A 232 -23.59 -17.48 17.54
N LYS A 233 -24.69 -17.96 16.95
CA LYS A 233 -24.78 -19.32 16.42
C LYS A 233 -23.93 -19.55 15.16
N SER A 234 -23.77 -18.53 14.31
CA SER A 234 -22.97 -18.60 13.09
C SER A 234 -21.46 -18.50 13.36
N ILE A 235 -21.07 -17.68 14.34
CA ILE A 235 -19.70 -17.49 14.81
C ILE A 235 -19.24 -18.72 15.57
N ASP A 236 -20.08 -19.34 16.42
CA ASP A 236 -19.68 -20.58 17.10
C ASP A 236 -19.44 -21.73 16.10
N MET A 237 -20.30 -21.85 15.09
CA MET A 237 -20.11 -22.82 14.00
C MET A 237 -18.88 -22.49 13.15
N ALA A 238 -18.62 -21.21 12.88
CA ALA A 238 -17.42 -20.76 12.18
C ALA A 238 -16.15 -21.02 12.99
N LYS A 239 -16.16 -20.73 14.30
CA LYS A 239 -15.09 -21.02 15.25
C LYS A 239 -14.78 -22.50 15.26
N GLU A 240 -15.80 -23.36 15.30
CA GLU A 240 -15.58 -24.81 15.32
C GLU A 240 -14.99 -25.34 13.99
N THR A 241 -15.52 -24.85 12.87
CA THR A 241 -15.00 -25.20 11.53
C THR A 241 -13.56 -24.74 11.35
N ILE A 242 -13.26 -23.52 11.81
CA ILE A 242 -11.94 -22.92 11.72
C ILE A 242 -10.97 -23.58 12.69
N ARG A 243 -11.37 -23.89 13.92
CA ARG A 243 -10.58 -24.70 14.86
C ARG A 243 -10.17 -26.02 14.23
N LYS A 244 -11.11 -26.73 13.61
CA LYS A 244 -10.80 -27.99 12.90
C LYS A 244 -9.76 -27.78 11.81
N ARG A 245 -9.93 -26.74 10.98
CA ARG A 245 -8.99 -26.42 9.89
C ARG A 245 -7.61 -25.99 10.39
N ILE A 246 -7.57 -25.24 11.49
CA ILE A 246 -6.33 -24.84 12.15
C ILE A 246 -5.64 -26.07 12.74
N HIS A 247 -6.38 -26.97 13.38
CA HIS A 247 -5.85 -28.22 13.91
C HIS A 247 -5.22 -29.07 12.80
N GLU A 248 -5.93 -29.27 11.69
CA GLU A 248 -5.41 -29.97 10.50
C GLU A 248 -4.15 -29.27 9.93
N THR A 249 -4.14 -27.95 9.89
CA THR A 249 -2.99 -27.16 9.41
C THR A 249 -1.80 -27.27 10.38
N SER A 250 -2.06 -27.24 11.68
CA SER A 250 -1.06 -27.43 12.74
C SER A 250 -0.41 -28.80 12.62
N GLU A 251 -1.20 -29.86 12.45
CA GLU A 251 -0.66 -31.21 12.24
C GLU A 251 0.21 -31.32 10.99
N GLN A 252 -0.19 -30.67 9.89
CA GLN A 252 0.62 -30.61 8.67
C GLN A 252 1.95 -29.89 8.93
N ILE A 253 1.92 -28.76 9.63
CA ILE A 253 3.11 -27.99 9.97
C ILE A 253 4.06 -28.81 10.86
N THR A 254 3.54 -29.51 11.87
CA THR A 254 4.36 -30.36 12.74
C THR A 254 4.96 -31.56 11.97
N LYS A 255 4.30 -32.06 10.92
CA LYS A 255 4.87 -33.10 10.04
C LYS A 255 5.96 -32.55 9.12
N GLU A 256 5.77 -31.35 8.58
CA GLU A 256 6.76 -30.69 7.71
C GLU A 256 7.96 -30.15 8.50
N ILE A 257 7.75 -29.81 9.79
CA ILE A 257 8.74 -29.23 10.70
C ILE A 257 8.76 -30.07 11.98
N PRO A 258 9.52 -31.18 12.01
CA PRO A 258 9.48 -32.21 13.07
C PRO A 258 9.77 -31.71 14.49
N TYR A 259 10.39 -30.54 14.61
CA TYR A 259 10.76 -29.94 15.90
C TYR A 259 9.99 -28.65 16.17
N CYS A 260 8.86 -28.36 15.52
CA CYS A 260 8.16 -27.10 15.82
C CYS A 260 7.60 -27.11 17.27
N PRO A 261 7.89 -26.11 18.12
CA PRO A 261 7.38 -26.02 19.51
C PRO A 261 5.90 -25.60 19.60
N LEU A 262 5.19 -25.67 18.47
CA LEU A 262 3.79 -25.36 18.37
C LEU A 262 2.98 -26.59 18.81
N THR A 263 2.34 -26.50 19.97
CA THR A 263 1.53 -27.59 20.54
C THR A 263 0.05 -27.34 20.30
N GLN A 264 -0.74 -28.42 20.27
CA GLN A 264 -2.20 -28.33 20.08
C GLN A 264 -2.91 -27.56 21.20
N GLY A 265 -2.30 -27.44 22.38
CA GLY A 265 -2.81 -26.65 23.49
C GLY A 265 -2.64 -25.14 23.30
N ASN A 266 -1.78 -24.71 22.38
CA ASN A 266 -1.39 -23.31 22.20
C ASN A 266 -1.99 -22.74 20.91
N ILE A 267 -3.28 -22.98 20.71
CA ILE A 267 -4.04 -22.49 19.56
C ILE A 267 -5.20 -21.63 20.05
N LEU A 268 -5.17 -20.35 19.69
CA LEU A 268 -6.18 -19.35 20.01
C LEU A 268 -7.00 -19.02 18.75
N VAL A 269 -8.32 -19.04 18.88
CA VAL A 269 -9.26 -18.67 17.82
C VAL A 269 -10.23 -17.62 18.34
N GLU A 270 -9.98 -16.39 17.97
CA GLU A 270 -10.75 -15.22 18.36
C GLU A 270 -11.71 -14.78 17.25
N ALA A 271 -12.70 -13.95 17.59
CA ALA A 271 -13.60 -13.34 16.62
C ALA A 271 -13.75 -11.85 16.91
N GLY A 272 -13.70 -11.01 15.88
CA GLY A 272 -13.77 -9.56 15.97
C GLY A 272 -12.77 -8.88 15.03
N ASN A 273 -12.44 -7.61 15.28
CA ASN A 273 -11.43 -6.89 14.50
C ASN A 273 -10.02 -7.52 14.63
N PRO A 274 -9.39 -7.98 13.53
CA PRO A 274 -8.08 -8.63 13.58
C PRO A 274 -6.99 -7.80 14.26
N VAL A 275 -6.88 -6.51 13.94
CA VAL A 275 -5.82 -5.65 14.50
C VAL A 275 -5.98 -5.50 16.00
N THR A 276 -7.20 -5.20 16.45
CA THR A 276 -7.50 -5.00 17.88
C THR A 276 -7.22 -6.28 18.67
N HIS A 277 -7.72 -7.43 18.21
CA HIS A 277 -7.55 -8.71 18.91
C HIS A 277 -6.10 -9.20 18.88
N ILE A 278 -5.37 -9.05 17.77
CA ILE A 278 -3.95 -9.43 17.73
C ILE A 278 -3.15 -8.63 18.76
N VAL A 279 -3.39 -7.32 18.86
CA VAL A 279 -2.71 -6.44 19.81
C VAL A 279 -3.09 -6.80 21.25
N SER A 280 -4.39 -6.96 21.55
CA SER A 280 -4.85 -7.34 22.89
C SER A 280 -4.27 -8.68 23.33
N VAL A 281 -4.32 -9.73 22.49
CA VAL A 281 -3.76 -11.05 22.82
C VAL A 281 -2.26 -10.98 23.02
N ALA A 282 -1.54 -10.21 22.20
CA ALA A 282 -0.09 -10.03 22.34
C ALA A 282 0.29 -9.36 23.67
N GLU A 283 -0.50 -8.38 24.11
CA GLU A 283 -0.24 -7.60 25.31
C GLU A 283 -0.71 -8.29 26.59
N GLU A 284 -1.96 -8.77 26.61
CA GLU A 284 -2.55 -9.49 27.75
C GLU A 284 -1.84 -10.82 28.01
N GLY A 285 -1.41 -11.50 26.94
CA GLY A 285 -0.64 -12.73 27.04
C GLY A 285 0.85 -12.51 27.33
N ASP A 286 1.29 -11.25 27.45
CA ASP A 286 2.68 -10.83 27.65
C ASP A 286 3.66 -11.54 26.70
N TYR A 287 3.34 -11.53 25.41
CA TYR A 287 4.21 -12.11 24.39
C TYR A 287 5.45 -11.23 24.16
N ASP A 288 6.58 -11.87 23.87
CA ASP A 288 7.85 -11.19 23.63
C ASP A 288 8.05 -10.83 22.15
N LEU A 289 7.37 -11.55 21.25
CA LEU A 289 7.48 -11.37 19.80
C LEU A 289 6.19 -11.79 19.09
N VAL A 290 5.68 -10.93 18.22
CA VAL A 290 4.60 -11.26 17.27
C VAL A 290 5.21 -11.59 15.91
N ILE A 291 4.85 -12.72 15.32
CA ILE A 291 5.29 -13.14 13.98
C ILE A 291 4.07 -13.30 13.09
N MET A 292 4.08 -12.63 11.93
CA MET A 292 2.97 -12.70 11.00
C MET A 292 3.40 -12.56 9.54
N GLY A 293 2.55 -12.99 8.61
CA GLY A 293 2.74 -12.72 7.20
C GLY A 293 2.48 -11.25 6.84
N THR A 294 3.11 -10.74 5.78
CA THR A 294 2.82 -9.38 5.26
C THR A 294 1.41 -9.21 4.71
N HIS A 295 0.80 -10.28 4.21
CA HIS A 295 -0.47 -10.24 3.48
C HIS A 295 -1.29 -11.50 3.72
N GLY A 296 -2.62 -11.36 3.60
CA GLY A 296 -3.58 -12.44 3.71
C GLY A 296 -4.27 -12.87 2.42
N HIS A 297 -5.46 -13.45 2.53
CA HIS A 297 -6.25 -14.00 1.41
C HIS A 297 -6.79 -12.98 0.37
N GLY A 298 -6.73 -11.66 0.64
CA GLY A 298 -7.32 -10.59 -0.20
C GLY A 298 -6.33 -9.66 -0.91
N LYS A 299 -5.32 -10.21 -1.61
CA LYS A 299 -4.20 -9.50 -2.25
C LYS A 299 -4.60 -8.16 -2.96
N LEU A 300 -4.09 -7.03 -2.47
CA LEU A 300 -3.91 -5.82 -3.28
C LEU A 300 -2.49 -5.83 -3.87
N GLU A 301 -2.35 -6.08 -5.18
CA GLU A 301 -1.05 -6.10 -5.85
C GLU A 301 -0.43 -4.69 -5.88
N GLY A 302 0.51 -4.41 -4.96
CA GLY A 302 1.26 -3.15 -4.89
C GLY A 302 1.50 -2.60 -3.48
N ALA A 303 0.75 -3.08 -2.48
CA ALA A 303 1.05 -2.81 -1.09
C ALA A 303 2.26 -3.64 -0.64
N ILE A 304 3.20 -3.00 0.05
CA ILE A 304 4.39 -3.66 0.61
C ILE A 304 4.01 -4.41 1.91
N VAL A 305 2.95 -3.94 2.59
CA VAL A 305 2.41 -4.45 3.85
C VAL A 305 0.88 -4.37 3.77
N GLY A 306 0.17 -5.45 4.11
CA GLY A 306 -1.29 -5.50 4.16
C GLY A 306 -1.87 -4.69 5.32
N SER A 307 -3.17 -4.38 5.28
CA SER A 307 -3.86 -3.55 6.28
C SER A 307 -3.71 -4.07 7.71
N VAL A 308 -3.88 -5.39 7.92
CA VAL A 308 -3.75 -6.00 9.25
C VAL A 308 -2.31 -5.91 9.75
N ALA A 309 -1.32 -6.31 8.93
CA ALA A 309 0.08 -6.22 9.31
C ALA A 309 0.52 -4.78 9.60
N GLY A 310 0.10 -3.81 8.76
CA GLY A 310 0.38 -2.39 9.00
C GLY A 310 -0.30 -1.87 10.27
N GLY A 311 -1.54 -2.28 10.53
CA GLY A 311 -2.28 -1.94 11.73
C GLY A 311 -1.59 -2.47 13.00
N VAL A 312 -1.17 -3.73 12.99
CA VAL A 312 -0.45 -4.36 14.11
C VAL A 312 0.90 -3.69 14.36
N ILE A 313 1.71 -3.47 13.31
CA ILE A 313 2.99 -2.75 13.43
C ILE A 313 2.81 -1.36 14.06
N SER A 314 1.71 -0.67 13.72
CA SER A 314 1.47 0.70 14.19
C SER A 314 0.95 0.78 15.64
N ARG A 315 0.37 -0.29 16.19
CA ARG A 315 -0.37 -0.28 17.46
C ARG A 315 0.17 -1.23 18.52
N CYS A 316 0.86 -2.30 18.13
CA CYS A 316 1.39 -3.28 19.06
C CYS A 316 2.61 -2.72 19.79
N SER A 317 2.59 -2.80 21.12
CA SER A 317 3.76 -2.45 21.95
C SER A 317 4.87 -3.51 21.92
N LYS A 318 4.54 -4.74 21.49
CA LYS A 318 5.50 -5.85 21.38
C LYS A 318 6.24 -5.82 20.04
N PRO A 319 7.49 -6.31 19.97
CA PRO A 319 8.20 -6.48 18.71
C PRO A 319 7.39 -7.28 17.68
N VAL A 320 7.39 -6.83 16.42
CA VAL A 320 6.65 -7.48 15.31
C VAL A 320 7.60 -7.87 14.19
N LEU A 321 7.71 -9.17 13.91
CA LEU A 321 8.42 -9.71 12.76
C LEU A 321 7.42 -10.02 11.63
N VAL A 322 7.55 -9.27 10.53
CA VAL A 322 6.67 -9.44 9.37
C VAL A 322 7.40 -10.17 8.25
N VAL A 323 6.90 -11.36 7.90
CA VAL A 323 7.51 -12.25 6.93
C VAL A 323 6.90 -12.06 5.54
N ARG A 324 7.76 -11.92 4.53
CA ARG A 324 7.38 -11.88 3.11
C ARG A 324 7.50 -13.26 2.48
N LEU A 325 6.54 -13.58 1.62
CA LEU A 325 6.64 -14.77 0.77
C LEU A 325 7.71 -14.51 -0.31
N PRO A 326 8.67 -15.43 -0.54
CA PRO A 326 9.66 -15.29 -1.60
C PRO A 326 9.01 -15.18 -2.99
N HIS A 327 9.65 -14.44 -3.90
CA HIS A 327 9.12 -14.18 -5.24
C HIS A 327 8.91 -15.46 -6.08
N GLU A 328 9.69 -16.51 -5.83
CA GLU A 328 9.58 -17.81 -6.52
C GLU A 328 8.34 -18.61 -6.09
N GLU A 329 7.95 -18.54 -4.81
CA GLU A 329 6.77 -19.22 -4.26
C GLU A 329 5.46 -18.41 -4.45
N ALA A 330 5.59 -17.17 -4.94
CA ALA A 330 4.48 -16.27 -5.20
C ALA A 330 3.88 -16.38 -6.62
N MET A 331 4.61 -16.98 -7.57
CA MET A 331 4.15 -17.31 -8.93
C MET A 331 3.35 -18.62 -8.98
#